data_AF-A0AAD1ZJM9-F1
#
_entry.id   AF-A0AAD1ZJM9-F1
#
_cell.length_a   1.000
_cell.length_b   1.000
_cell.length_c   1.000
_cell.angle_alpha   90.00
_cell.angle_beta   90.00
_cell.angle_gamma   90.00
#
_symmetry.space_group_name_H-M   'P 1'
#
loop_
_entity.id
_entity.type
_entity.pdbx_description
1 polymer ?
#
loop_
_entity_poly.entity_id
_entity_poly.type
_entity_poly.pdbx_seq_one_letter_code
_entity_poly.pdbx_strand_id
1 'polypeptide(L)'
;MLPVKSRFEYWLESQKNPQKILFLKYEELKRDPKGEVKKLAEFLGKPFASEEEIDKVLWRCSLERLKNLEVNKSGSILYNVHNSLYFRKGVVGDWKNYLTPETEEKIDQTSRIKLEEHGMFF
;
A
#
# COMPACT_ATOMS: atom_id res chain seq x y z
N MET A 1 -14.99 -8.42 21.65
CA MET A 1 -14.11 -7.51 20.88
C MET A 1 -12.89 -8.34 20.50
N LEU A 2 -12.68 -8.66 19.22
CA LEU A 2 -11.50 -9.43 18.82
C LEU A 2 -10.25 -8.56 19.08
N PRO A 3 -9.17 -9.09 19.68
CA PRO A 3 -7.95 -8.32 19.88
C PRO A 3 -7.42 -7.89 18.51
N VAL A 4 -7.20 -6.59 18.34
CA VAL A 4 -6.61 -6.05 17.11
C VAL A 4 -5.16 -6.54 17.08
N LYS A 5 -4.88 -7.52 16.21
CA LYS A 5 -3.51 -7.99 16.00
C LYS A 5 -2.62 -6.82 15.59
N SER A 6 -1.38 -6.79 16.10
CA SER A 6 -0.40 -5.77 15.70
C SER A 6 0.02 -5.98 14.23
N ARG A 7 0.58 -4.94 13.59
CA ARG A 7 1.12 -5.08 12.22
C ARG A 7 2.16 -6.20 12.10
N PHE A 8 2.92 -6.44 13.16
CA PHE A 8 3.89 -7.53 13.26
C PHE A 8 3.22 -8.90 13.27
N GLU A 9 2.16 -9.05 14.04
CA GLU A 9 1.43 -10.30 14.11
C GLU A 9 0.80 -10.65 12.75
N TYR A 10 0.29 -9.67 12.00
CA TYR A 10 -0.18 -9.90 10.64
C TYR A 10 0.94 -10.31 9.68
N TRP A 11 2.14 -9.73 9.82
CA TRP A 11 3.30 -10.14 9.03
C TRP A 11 3.69 -11.58 9.32
N LEU A 12 3.91 -11.93 10.59
CA LEU A 12 4.27 -13.29 11.00
C LEU A 12 3.20 -14.30 10.57
N GLU A 13 1.92 -13.91 10.66
CA GLU A 13 0.83 -14.79 10.25
C GLU A 13 0.74 -14.96 8.73
N SER A 14 1.12 -13.95 7.95
CA SER A 14 1.23 -14.07 6.49
C SER A 14 2.34 -15.02 6.07
N GLN A 15 3.44 -15.08 6.83
CA GLN A 15 4.50 -16.07 6.60
C GLN A 15 4.05 -17.49 6.95
N LYS A 16 3.29 -17.66 8.04
CA LYS A 16 2.77 -18.96 8.47
C LYS A 16 1.61 -19.46 7.61
N ASN A 17 0.77 -18.56 7.12
CA ASN A 17 -0.44 -18.88 6.35
C ASN A 17 -0.55 -18.02 5.08
N PRO A 18 0.41 -18.14 4.13
CA PRO A 18 0.45 -17.30 2.92
C PRO A 18 -0.77 -17.45 2.01
N GLN A 19 -1.48 -18.58 2.12
CA GLN A 19 -2.75 -18.86 1.42
C GLN A 19 -3.97 -18.20 2.07
N LYS A 20 -3.85 -17.68 3.30
CA LYS A 20 -4.94 -17.00 4.03
C LYS A 20 -4.71 -15.50 4.18
N ILE A 21 -3.45 -15.07 4.18
CA ILE A 21 -3.08 -13.67 4.39
C ILE A 21 -2.02 -13.29 3.35
N LEU A 22 -2.40 -12.41 2.43
CA LEU A 22 -1.47 -11.78 1.50
C LEU A 22 -0.94 -10.48 2.11
N PHE A 23 0.37 -10.40 2.29
CA PHE A 23 1.04 -9.19 2.73
C PHE A 23 1.65 -8.45 1.53
N LEU A 24 1.22 -7.20 1.32
CA LEU A 24 1.68 -6.34 0.24
C LEU A 24 2.39 -5.12 0.82
N LYS A 25 3.41 -4.63 0.10
CA LYS A 25 4.12 -3.39 0.45
C LYS A 25 3.80 -2.31 -0.57
N TYR A 26 3.63 -1.07 -0.11
CA TYR A 26 3.26 0.04 -0.98
C TYR A 26 4.36 0.33 -2.02
N GLU A 27 5.62 0.23 -1.60
CA GLU A 27 6.80 0.43 -2.43
C GLU A 27 6.87 -0.63 -3.53
N GLU A 28 6.49 -1.87 -3.24
CA GLU A 28 6.40 -2.96 -4.23
C GLU A 28 5.28 -2.71 -5.24
N LEU A 29 4.10 -2.29 -4.77
CA LEU A 29 2.98 -1.89 -5.64
C LEU A 29 3.35 -0.73 -6.58
N LYS A 30 4.29 0.13 -6.17
CA LYS A 30 4.80 1.22 -7.00
C LYS A 30 5.94 0.78 -7.93
N ARG A 31 6.76 -0.17 -7.50
CA ARG A 31 7.92 -0.68 -8.26
C ARG A 31 7.52 -1.64 -9.37
N ASP A 32 6.65 -2.60 -9.08
CA ASP A 32 6.09 -3.54 -10.05
C ASP A 32 4.56 -3.69 -9.85
N PRO A 33 3.77 -2.72 -10.34
CA PRO A 33 2.32 -2.77 -10.21
C PRO A 33 1.70 -4.00 -10.87
N LYS A 34 2.26 -4.45 -12.01
CA LYS A 34 1.74 -5.60 -12.75
C LYS A 34 1.95 -6.90 -11.97
N GLY A 35 3.16 -7.13 -11.47
CA GLY A 35 3.47 -8.32 -10.68
C GLY A 35 2.63 -8.40 -9.40
N GLU A 36 2.51 -7.29 -8.67
CA GLU A 36 1.74 -7.28 -7.41
C GLU A 36 0.22 -7.45 -7.65
N VAL A 37 -0.33 -6.91 -8.74
CA VAL A 37 -1.75 -7.11 -9.09
C VAL A 37 -2.01 -8.55 -9.56
N LYS A 38 -1.10 -9.17 -10.31
CA LYS A 38 -1.19 -10.61 -10.66
C LYS A 38 -1.19 -11.48 -9.41
N LYS A 39 -0.23 -11.25 -8.51
CA LYS A 39 -0.11 -11.93 -7.21
C LYS A 39 -1.39 -11.79 -6.38
N LEU A 40 -1.99 -10.60 -6.33
CA LEU A 40 -3.27 -10.38 -5.66
C LEU A 40 -4.42 -11.17 -6.29
N ALA A 41 -4.50 -11.19 -7.61
CA ALA A 41 -5.53 -11.92 -8.34
C ALA A 41 -5.42 -13.44 -8.15
N GLU A 42 -4.20 -13.99 -8.18
CA GLU A 42 -3.91 -15.39 -7.85
C GLU A 42 -4.33 -15.73 -6.42
N PHE A 43 -3.97 -14.89 -5.45
CA PHE A 43 -4.36 -15.08 -4.05
C PHE A 43 -5.88 -15.09 -3.84
N LEU A 44 -6.62 -14.28 -4.61
CA LEU A 44 -8.08 -14.25 -4.59
C LEU A 44 -8.73 -15.41 -5.37
N GLY A 45 -7.95 -16.31 -5.97
CA GLY A 45 -8.44 -17.41 -6.81
C GLY A 45 -9.06 -16.94 -8.13
N LYS A 46 -8.69 -15.75 -8.61
CA LYS A 46 -9.21 -15.12 -9.83
C LYS A 46 -8.06 -14.63 -10.73
N PRO A 47 -7.19 -15.52 -11.22
CA PRO A 47 -6.09 -15.11 -12.09
C PRO A 47 -6.62 -14.44 -13.36
N PHE A 48 -5.88 -13.46 -13.87
CA PHE A 48 -6.23 -12.76 -15.10
C PHE A 48 -6.11 -13.68 -16.31
N ALA A 49 -6.97 -13.47 -17.31
CA ALA A 49 -6.94 -14.21 -18.57
C ALA A 49 -5.99 -13.59 -19.60
N SER A 50 -5.68 -12.29 -19.48
CA SER A 50 -4.78 -11.58 -20.39
C SER A 50 -4.08 -10.38 -19.75
N GLU A 51 -2.99 -9.92 -20.36
CA GLU A 51 -2.31 -8.67 -19.98
C GLU A 51 -3.23 -7.44 -20.11
N GLU A 52 -4.17 -7.46 -21.07
CA GLU A 52 -5.09 -6.35 -21.29
C GLU A 52 -6.02 -6.13 -20.08
N GLU A 53 -6.45 -7.19 -19.41
CA GLU A 53 -7.27 -7.07 -18.19
C GLU A 53 -6.47 -6.43 -17.06
N ILE A 54 -5.19 -6.77 -16.94
CA ILE A 54 -4.28 -6.21 -15.94
C ILE A 54 -4.10 -4.71 -16.19
N ASP A 55 -3.81 -4.33 -17.43
CA ASP A 55 -3.63 -2.93 -17.82
C ASP A 55 -4.91 -2.11 -17.57
N LYS A 56 -6.10 -2.69 -17.82
CA LYS A 56 -7.39 -2.07 -17.49
C LYS A 56 -7.55 -1.85 -15.99
N VAL A 57 -7.20 -2.83 -15.15
CA VAL A 57 -7.25 -2.68 -13.69
C VAL A 57 -6.28 -1.60 -13.22
N LEU A 58 -5.03 -1.64 -13.68
CA LEU A 58 -4.01 -0.66 -13.33
C LEU A 58 -4.44 0.76 -13.73
N TRP A 59 -4.99 0.94 -14.93
CA TRP A 59 -5.53 2.22 -15.36
C TRP A 59 -6.69 2.68 -14.46
N ARG A 60 -7.66 1.80 -14.18
CA ARG A 60 -8.83 2.11 -13.33
C ARG A 60 -8.44 2.52 -11.92
N CYS A 61 -7.41 1.88 -11.36
CA CYS A 61 -6.93 2.09 -10.00
C CYS A 61 -5.77 3.10 -9.92
N SER A 62 -5.33 3.67 -11.04
CA SER A 62 -4.24 4.65 -11.05
C SER A 62 -4.58 5.88 -10.23
N LEU A 63 -3.60 6.38 -9.49
CA LEU A 63 -3.77 7.58 -8.67
C LEU A 63 -4.21 8.78 -9.52
N GLU A 64 -3.59 8.97 -10.68
CA GLU A 64 -3.91 10.05 -11.62
C GLU A 64 -5.39 10.03 -12.00
N ARG A 65 -5.90 8.87 -12.41
CA ARG A 65 -7.31 8.72 -12.74
C ARG A 65 -8.20 8.96 -11.53
N LEU A 66 -7.94 8.26 -10.42
CA LEU A 66 -8.79 8.33 -9.23
C LEU A 66 -8.87 9.74 -8.66
N LYS A 67 -7.74 10.45 -8.58
CA LYS A 67 -7.66 11.85 -8.15
C LYS A 67 -8.48 12.79 -9.04
N ASN A 68 -8.66 12.44 -10.31
CA ASN A 68 -9.33 13.27 -11.30
C ASN A 68 -10.82 13.00 -11.48
N LEU A 69 -11.38 11.97 -10.83
CA LEU A 69 -12.82 11.73 -10.81
C LEU A 69 -13.56 12.83 -10.06
N GLU A 70 -14.69 13.30 -10.60
CA GLU A 70 -15.51 14.35 -9.98
C GLU A 70 -15.87 14.04 -8.52
N VAL A 71 -16.30 12.80 -8.25
CA VAL A 71 -16.61 12.35 -6.89
C VAL A 71 -15.43 12.48 -5.91
N ASN A 72 -14.19 12.37 -6.40
CA ASN A 72 -12.98 12.51 -5.58
C ASN A 72 -12.45 13.95 -5.54
N LYS A 73 -12.80 14.77 -6.53
CA LYS A 73 -12.43 16.19 -6.57
C LYS A 73 -13.31 17.06 -5.68
N SER A 74 -14.62 16.83 -5.68
CA SER A 74 -15.61 17.70 -5.04
C SER A 74 -16.55 16.98 -4.06
N GLY A 75 -16.49 15.64 -4.01
CA GLY A 75 -17.33 14.87 -3.10
C GLY A 75 -16.84 14.88 -1.65
N SER A 76 -17.73 14.47 -0.75
CA SER A 76 -17.45 14.26 0.68
C SER A 76 -18.25 13.06 1.16
N ILE A 77 -17.55 11.99 1.57
CA ILE A 77 -18.19 10.76 2.09
C ILE A 77 -18.39 10.84 3.61
N LEU A 78 -17.40 11.37 4.33
CA LEU A 78 -17.51 11.66 5.76
C LEU A 78 -17.79 13.15 5.91
N TYR A 79 -18.83 13.49 6.69
CA TYR A 79 -19.23 14.88 6.93
C TYR A 79 -18.00 15.76 7.21
N ASN A 80 -17.81 16.80 6.39
CA ASN A 80 -16.73 17.79 6.45
C ASN A 80 -15.31 17.32 6.05
N VAL A 81 -15.15 16.09 5.53
CA VAL A 81 -13.88 15.64 4.93
C VAL A 81 -14.05 15.59 3.42
N HIS A 82 -13.31 16.45 2.72
CA HIS A 82 -13.32 16.49 1.26
C HIS A 82 -12.54 15.30 0.69
N ASN A 83 -13.11 14.60 -0.29
CA ASN A 83 -12.52 13.38 -0.84
C ASN A 83 -11.13 13.63 -1.47
N SER A 84 -10.84 14.86 -1.89
CA SER A 84 -9.55 15.22 -2.50
C SER A 84 -8.38 15.02 -1.52
N LEU A 85 -8.63 15.04 -0.21
CA LEU A 85 -7.63 14.85 0.84
C LEU A 85 -7.02 13.43 0.82
N TYR A 86 -7.75 12.43 0.30
CA TYR A 86 -7.25 11.07 0.18
C TYR A 86 -6.20 10.90 -0.95
N PHE A 87 -6.09 11.86 -1.88
CA PHE A 87 -5.29 11.76 -3.10
C PHE A 87 -4.21 12.85 -3.21
N ARG A 88 -3.18 12.77 -2.36
CA ARG A 88 -2.10 13.78 -2.28
C ARG A 88 -1.10 13.68 -3.45
N LYS A 89 0.05 12.99 -3.24
CA LYS A 89 1.09 12.77 -4.26
C LYS A 89 1.21 11.31 -4.72
N GLY A 90 1.02 10.35 -3.79
CA GLY A 90 1.12 8.91 -4.06
C GLY A 90 2.44 8.49 -4.72
N VAL A 91 3.54 9.00 -4.19
CA VAL A 91 4.92 8.68 -4.60
C VAL A 91 5.71 8.17 -3.39
N VAL A 92 6.65 7.27 -3.65
CA VAL A 92 7.62 6.78 -2.66
C VAL A 92 8.70 7.84 -2.46
N GLY A 93 9.16 8.01 -1.23
CA GLY A 93 10.28 8.91 -0.91
C GLY A 93 9.90 10.38 -0.69
N ASP A 94 8.61 10.73 -0.72
CA ASP A 94 8.19 12.12 -0.54
C ASP A 94 8.53 12.70 0.85
N TRP A 95 8.78 11.84 1.83
CA TRP A 95 9.24 12.24 3.17
C TRP A 95 10.55 13.04 3.13
N LYS A 96 11.40 12.85 2.11
CA LYS A 96 12.65 13.61 1.90
C LYS A 96 12.42 15.11 1.73
N ASN A 97 11.21 15.52 1.34
CA ASN A 97 10.83 16.92 1.21
C ASN A 97 10.44 17.58 2.54
N TYR A 98 10.34 16.81 3.64
CA TYR A 98 9.79 17.26 4.91
C TYR A 98 10.68 16.93 6.12
N LEU A 99 11.44 15.84 6.08
CA LEU A 99 12.29 15.41 7.18
C LEU A 99 13.70 16.00 7.07
N THR A 100 14.27 16.38 8.21
CA THR A 100 15.70 16.68 8.32
C THR A 100 16.51 15.38 8.34
N PRO A 101 17.79 15.39 7.93
CA PRO A 101 18.65 14.20 8.00
C PRO A 101 18.72 13.58 9.40
N GLU A 102 18.73 14.40 10.45
CA GLU A 102 18.71 13.94 11.84
C GLU A 102 17.41 13.18 12.18
N THR A 103 16.27 13.65 11.68
CA THR A 103 14.97 13.00 11.94
C THR A 103 14.82 11.72 11.14
N GLU A 104 15.29 11.72 9.89
CA GLU A 104 15.40 10.52 9.05
C GLU A 104 16.21 9.44 9.75
N GLU A 105 17.42 9.75 10.21
CA GLU A 105 18.29 8.78 10.88
C GLU A 105 17.67 8.21 12.16
N LYS A 106 17.01 9.05 12.97
CA LYS A 106 16.31 8.59 14.18
C LYS A 106 15.16 7.63 13.86
N ILE A 107 14.40 7.90 12.80
CA ILE A 107 13.31 7.03 12.35
C ILE A 107 13.86 5.72 11.80
N ASP A 108 14.93 5.76 11.00
CA ASP A 108 15.61 4.59 10.47
C ASP A 108 16.12 3.69 11.59
N GLN A 109 16.89 4.23 12.54
CA GLN A 109 17.41 3.48 13.67
C GLN A 109 16.28 2.82 14.49
N THR A 110 15.21 3.57 14.78
CA THR A 110 14.04 3.04 15.49
C THR A 110 13.35 1.92 14.71
N SER A 111 13.27 2.08 13.38
CA SER A 111 12.67 1.10 12.48
C SER A 111 13.49 -0.17 12.44
N ARG A 112 14.82 -0.08 12.33
CA ARG A 112 15.71 -1.24 12.34
C ARG A 112 15.54 -2.09 13.60
N ILE A 113 15.65 -1.44 14.75
CA ILE A 113 15.51 -2.10 16.07
C ILE A 113 14.16 -2.82 16.18
N LYS A 114 13.06 -2.20 15.71
CA LYS A 114 11.72 -2.76 15.90
C LYS A 114 11.30 -3.77 14.83
N LEU A 115 11.75 -3.60 13.58
CA LEU A 115 11.23 -4.33 12.42
C LEU A 115 12.19 -5.41 11.91
N GLU A 116 13.50 -5.16 11.91
CA GLU A 116 14.48 -6.11 11.36
C GLU A 116 14.59 -7.37 12.20
N GLU A 117 14.43 -7.27 13.53
CA GLU A 117 14.35 -8.43 14.43
C GLU A 117 13.23 -9.41 14.03
N HIS A 118 12.20 -8.92 13.34
CA HIS A 118 11.05 -9.69 12.86
C HIS A 118 11.15 -10.05 11.36
N GLY A 119 12.32 -9.82 10.73
CA GLY A 119 12.56 -10.08 9.32
C GLY A 119 11.78 -9.16 8.37
N MET A 120 11.34 -7.98 8.85
CA MET A 120 10.57 -7.03 8.07
C MET A 120 11.46 -5.86 7.63
N PHE A 121 11.71 -5.78 6.31
CA PHE A 121 12.55 -4.77 5.68
C PHE A 121 11.75 -3.95 4.65
N PHE A 122 11.99 -2.64 4.63
CA PHE A 122 11.32 -1.65 3.77
C PHE A 122 12.32 -0.86 2.95
#